data_AF-A0A954HEW1-F1
#
_entry.id   AF-A0A954HEW1-F1
#
_cell.length_a   1.000
_cell.length_b   1.000
_cell.length_c   1.000
_cell.angle_alpha   90.00
_cell.angle_beta   90.00
_cell.angle_gamma   90.00
#
_symmetry.space_group_name_H-M   'P 1'
#
loop_
_entity.id
_entity.type
_entity.pdbx_description
1 polymer ?
#
loop_
_entity_poly.entity_id
_entity_poly.type
_entity_poly.pdbx_seq_one_letter_code
_entity_poly.pdbx_strand_id
1 'polypeptide(L)'
;MLKTEWLTVRCDSLAPVDIRLQEMSGLKISEDRKRQLLETSKSFHFWVDKKWKPFLAKVQDGDEVWRFRTPASSWPKKLSAASYCIVRDGVVVHSLVMMRS
;
A
#
# COMPACT_ATOMS: atom_id res chain seq x y z
N MET A 1 24.62 -2.03 7.50
CA MET A 1 23.80 -0.92 8.05
C MET A 1 22.87 -0.47 6.93
N LEU A 2 21.55 -0.61 7.08
CA LEU A 2 20.61 -0.17 6.05
C LEU A 2 20.68 1.35 5.97
N LYS A 3 21.06 1.88 4.80
CA LYS A 3 21.15 3.33 4.58
C LYS A 3 19.75 3.92 4.76
N THR A 4 19.66 4.92 5.63
CA THR A 4 18.43 5.69 5.91
C THR A 4 17.79 6.27 4.65
N GLU A 5 18.58 6.51 3.60
CA GLU A 5 18.12 6.93 2.27
C GLU A 5 17.11 5.96 1.64
N TRP A 6 17.28 4.64 1.85
CA TRP A 6 16.33 3.64 1.37
C TRP A 6 14.97 3.77 2.07
N LEU A 7 14.96 4.18 3.34
CA LEU A 7 13.72 4.39 4.10
C LEU A 7 12.95 5.59 3.55
N THR A 8 13.63 6.67 3.19
CA THR A 8 13.00 7.86 2.60
C THR A 8 12.30 7.51 1.29
N VAL A 9 13.00 6.81 0.38
CA VAL A 9 12.42 6.33 -0.89
C VAL A 9 11.24 5.38 -0.64
N ARG A 10 11.33 4.55 0.42
CA ARG A 10 10.24 3.63 0.76
C ARG A 10 9.02 4.36 1.32
N CYS A 11 9.24 5.38 2.14
CA CYS A 11 8.18 6.23 2.65
C CYS A 11 7.53 7.01 1.50
N ASP A 12 8.31 7.54 0.56
CA ASP A 12 7.79 8.22 -0.63
C ASP A 12 7.24 7.27 -1.72
N SER A 13 7.13 5.96 -1.44
CA SER A 13 6.46 5.02 -2.33
C SER A 13 4.94 5.18 -2.26
N LEU A 14 4.28 5.10 -3.41
CA LEU A 14 2.81 5.01 -3.54
C LEU A 14 2.22 3.67 -3.06
N ALA A 15 3.00 2.85 -2.36
CA ALA A 15 2.49 1.61 -1.77
C ALA A 15 1.65 1.94 -0.51
N PRO A 16 0.68 1.08 -0.14
CA PRO A 16 -0.14 1.27 1.05
C PRO A 16 0.68 1.26 2.34
N VAL A 17 0.07 1.72 3.43
CA VAL A 17 0.66 1.70 4.77
C VAL A 17 1.00 0.30 5.22
N ASP A 18 0.05 -0.63 5.17
CA ASP A 18 0.21 -2.00 5.68
C ASP A 18 1.33 -2.75 4.95
N ILE A 19 1.45 -2.56 3.63
CA ILE A 19 2.57 -3.11 2.84
C ILE A 19 3.90 -2.53 3.30
N ARG A 20 3.98 -1.19 3.44
CA ARG A 20 5.22 -0.54 3.85
C ARG A 20 5.59 -0.92 5.28
N LEU A 21 4.63 -1.01 6.20
CA LEU A 21 4.84 -1.49 7.57
C LEU A 21 5.29 -2.95 7.59
N GLN A 22 4.67 -3.82 6.81
CA GLN A 22 5.07 -5.23 6.68
C GLN A 22 6.51 -5.36 6.17
N GLU A 23 6.90 -4.59 5.14
CA GLU A 23 8.29 -4.62 4.64
C GLU A 23 9.28 -3.97 5.62
N MET A 24 8.83 -2.95 6.38
CA MET A 24 9.60 -2.33 7.45
C MET A 24 9.63 -3.17 8.73
N SER A 25 8.81 -4.22 8.86
CA SER A 25 8.75 -5.08 10.06
C SER A 25 10.08 -5.77 10.37
N GLY A 26 10.85 -6.11 9.33
CA GLY A 26 12.18 -6.72 9.46
C GLY A 26 13.28 -5.72 9.85
N LEU A 27 12.95 -4.43 9.99
CA LEU A 27 13.89 -3.40 10.41
C LEU A 27 13.90 -3.30 11.93
N LYS A 28 15.09 -3.16 12.51
CA LYS A 28 15.31 -2.85 13.94
C LYS A 28 14.97 -1.39 14.27
N ILE A 29 13.77 -0.95 13.90
CA ILE A 29 13.25 0.41 14.09
C ILE A 29 11.93 0.28 14.85
N SER A 30 11.65 1.20 15.78
CA SER A 30 10.38 1.20 16.53
C SER A 30 9.19 1.47 15.61
N GLU A 31 8.02 0.93 15.97
CA GLU A 31 6.78 1.15 15.21
C GLU A 31 6.41 2.63 15.14
N ASP A 32 6.61 3.40 16.22
CA ASP A 32 6.36 4.85 16.24
C ASP A 32 7.22 5.59 15.22
N ARG A 33 8.49 5.20 15.10
CA ARG A 33 9.40 5.79 14.11
C ARG A 33 8.99 5.41 12.69
N LYS A 34 8.50 4.19 12.46
CA LYS A 34 7.95 3.79 11.16
C LYS A 34 6.75 4.67 10.80
N ARG A 35 5.81 4.88 11.73
CA ARG A 35 4.64 5.75 11.53
C ARG A 35 5.04 7.18 11.20
N GLN A 36 5.93 7.78 11.99
CA GLN A 36 6.41 9.14 11.76
C GLN A 36 7.07 9.31 10.39
N LEU A 37 7.85 8.32 9.93
CA LEU A 37 8.45 8.34 8.60
C LEU A 37 7.41 8.26 7.48
N LEU A 38 6.32 7.51 7.68
CA LEU A 38 5.23 7.46 6.70
C LEU A 38 4.44 8.78 6.68
N GLU A 39 4.11 9.32 7.86
CA GLU A 39 3.39 10.59 8.03
C GLU A 39 4.14 11.81 7.49
N THR A 40 5.46 11.76 7.42
CA THR A 40 6.25 12.87 6.85
C THR A 40 6.41 12.75 5.33
N SER A 41 6.05 11.63 4.73
CA SER A 41 6.21 11.42 3.28
C SER A 41 5.06 12.07 2.49
N LYS A 42 5.40 12.88 1.50
CA LYS A 42 4.41 13.58 0.65
C LYS A 42 3.66 12.62 -0.28
N SER A 43 4.37 11.65 -0.86
CA SER A 43 3.77 10.66 -1.76
C SER A 43 2.74 9.79 -1.04
N PHE A 44 2.98 9.49 0.23
CA PHE A 44 2.03 8.76 1.05
C PHE A 44 0.72 9.53 1.22
N HIS A 45 0.78 10.78 1.67
CA HIS A 45 -0.41 11.61 1.84
C HIS A 45 -1.17 11.77 0.53
N PHE A 46 -0.45 12.02 -0.56
CA PHE A 46 -1.05 12.07 -1.90
C PHE A 46 -1.79 10.77 -2.25
N TRP A 47 -1.16 9.60 -2.03
CA TRP A 47 -1.80 8.32 -2.31
C TRP A 47 -3.02 8.09 -1.42
N VAL A 48 -2.94 8.40 -0.13
CA VAL A 48 -4.07 8.27 0.80
C VAL A 48 -5.24 9.14 0.34
N ASP A 49 -4.98 10.41 0.05
CA ASP A 49 -6.04 11.37 -0.27
C ASP A 49 -6.62 11.16 -1.66
N LYS A 50 -5.80 10.79 -2.65
CA LYS A 50 -6.25 10.67 -4.05
C LYS A 50 -6.67 9.27 -4.45
N LYS A 51 -6.29 8.24 -3.71
CA LYS A 51 -6.57 6.83 -4.07
C LYS A 51 -7.29 6.10 -2.96
N TRP A 52 -6.76 6.11 -1.74
CA TRP A 52 -7.27 5.27 -0.65
C TRP A 52 -8.60 5.77 -0.08
N LYS A 53 -8.70 7.04 0.32
CA LYS A 53 -9.95 7.62 0.85
C LYS A 53 -11.09 7.51 -0.18
N PRO A 54 -10.90 7.85 -1.48
CA PRO A 54 -11.94 7.64 -2.49
C PRO A 54 -12.31 6.17 -2.73
N PHE A 55 -11.38 5.24 -2.52
CA PHE A 55 -11.67 3.81 -2.57
C PHE A 55 -12.54 3.39 -1.38
N LEU A 56 -12.16 3.76 -0.16
CA LEU A 56 -12.92 3.45 1.05
C LEU A 56 -14.31 4.10 1.07
N ALA A 57 -14.46 5.28 0.48
CA ALA A 57 -15.77 5.94 0.35
C ALA A 57 -16.79 5.16 -0.51
N LYS A 58 -16.35 4.12 -1.24
CA LYS A 58 -17.23 3.25 -2.05
C LYS A 58 -17.66 1.98 -1.32
N VAL A 59 -17.05 1.70 -0.16
CA VAL A 59 -17.40 0.56 0.69
C VAL A 59 -18.77 0.82 1.31
N GLN A 60 -19.64 -0.17 1.24
CA GLN A 60 -20.97 -0.18 1.84
C GLN A 60 -21.04 -1.27 2.91
N ASP A 61 -22.05 -1.19 3.79
CA ASP A 61 -22.28 -2.24 4.77
C ASP A 61 -22.53 -3.58 4.08
N GLY A 62 -21.83 -4.63 4.53
CA GLY A 62 -21.85 -5.96 3.92
C GLY A 62 -20.79 -6.17 2.84
N ASP A 63 -20.06 -5.14 2.41
CA ASP A 63 -18.93 -5.31 1.51
C ASP A 63 -17.72 -5.92 2.22
N GLU A 64 -17.00 -6.77 1.50
CA GLU A 64 -15.69 -7.27 1.88
C GLU A 64 -14.59 -6.50 1.14
N VAL A 65 -13.49 -6.21 1.82
CA VAL A 65 -12.29 -5.64 1.18
C VAL A 65 -11.21 -6.71 1.09
N TRP A 66 -10.94 -7.16 -0.12
CA TRP A 66 -9.94 -8.18 -0.38
C TRP A 66 -8.64 -7.55 -0.82
N ARG A 67 -7.54 -8.03 -0.24
CA ARG A 67 -6.19 -7.69 -0.68
C ARG A 67 -5.65 -8.80 -1.55
N PHE A 68 -5.16 -8.44 -2.73
CA PHE A 68 -4.48 -9.37 -3.63
C PHE A 68 -3.10 -8.86 -4.01
N ARG A 69 -2.22 -9.80 -4.32
CA ARG A 69 -0.85 -9.53 -4.75
C ARG A 69 -0.50 -10.52 -5.84
N THR A 70 0.02 -10.01 -6.94
CA THR A 70 0.55 -10.88 -7.99
C THR A 70 1.81 -11.60 -7.46
N PRO A 71 1.97 -12.92 -7.67
CA PRO A 71 3.15 -13.65 -7.22
C PRO A 71 4.44 -13.06 -7.79
N ALA A 72 5.51 -13.02 -7.00
CA ALA A 72 6.79 -12.46 -7.45
C ALA A 72 7.40 -13.24 -8.63
N SER A 73 7.05 -14.52 -8.77
CA SER A 73 7.54 -15.42 -9.81
C SER A 73 6.97 -15.13 -11.21
N SER A 74 5.86 -14.40 -11.33
CA SER A 74 5.19 -14.18 -12.62
C SER A 74 5.55 -12.86 -13.30
N TRP A 75 6.61 -12.15 -12.87
CA TRP A 75 6.84 -10.77 -13.28
C TRP A 75 8.02 -10.54 -14.23
N PRO A 76 7.82 -9.80 -15.34
CA PRO A 76 8.89 -9.07 -16.00
C PRO A 76 9.25 -7.82 -15.16
N LYS A 77 10.23 -7.95 -14.27
CA LYS A 77 11.11 -6.94 -13.60
C LYS A 77 10.58 -5.56 -13.10
N LYS A 78 9.35 -5.09 -13.33
CA LYS A 78 8.96 -3.69 -13.03
C LYS A 78 7.60 -3.44 -12.37
N LEU A 79 6.69 -4.41 -12.23
CA LEU A 79 5.32 -4.09 -11.82
C LEU A 79 4.90 -4.81 -10.54
N SER A 80 5.29 -4.25 -9.39
CA SER A 80 4.68 -4.66 -8.12
C SER A 80 3.35 -4.00 -7.85
N ALA A 81 2.29 -4.74 -8.11
CA ALA A 81 0.95 -4.40 -7.66
C ALA A 81 0.57 -5.29 -6.46
N ALA A 82 0.67 -4.72 -5.26
CA ALA A 82 -0.39 -5.01 -4.29
C ALA A 82 -1.64 -4.29 -4.79
N SER A 83 -2.82 -4.81 -4.53
CA SER A 83 -4.07 -4.20 -5.00
C SER A 83 -5.20 -4.62 -4.07
N TYR A 84 -6.26 -3.82 -4.09
CA TYR A 84 -7.45 -4.06 -3.26
C TYR A 84 -8.67 -4.13 -4.14
N CYS A 85 -9.64 -4.96 -3.79
CA CYS A 85 -10.97 -4.93 -4.37
C CYS A 85 -12.04 -4.88 -3.30
N ILE A 86 -13.15 -4.24 -3.65
CA ILE A 86 -14.40 -4.30 -2.90
C ILE A 86 -15.22 -5.42 -3.51
N VAL A 87 -15.62 -6.38 -2.69
CA VAL A 87 -16.44 -7.53 -3.06
C VAL A 87 -17.80 -7.38 -2.39
N ARG A 88 -18.86 -7.39 -3.20
CA ARG A 88 -20.25 -7.32 -2.76
C ARG A 88 -20.99 -8.52 -3.28
N ASP A 89 -21.62 -9.29 -2.38
CA ASP A 89 -22.34 -10.52 -2.74
C ASP A 89 -21.50 -11.49 -3.59
N GLY A 90 -20.20 -11.61 -3.27
CA GLY A 90 -19.24 -12.45 -3.98
C GLY A 90 -18.72 -11.89 -5.31
N VAL A 91 -19.12 -10.68 -5.71
CA VAL A 91 -18.72 -10.04 -6.97
C VAL A 91 -17.79 -8.85 -6.71
N VAL A 92 -16.71 -8.74 -7.49
CA VAL A 92 -15.83 -7.56 -7.45
C VAL A 92 -16.56 -6.35 -8.06
N VAL A 93 -16.90 -5.37 -7.24
CA VAL A 93 -17.58 -4.13 -7.68
C VAL A 93 -16.63 -2.96 -7.87
N HIS A 94 -15.44 -3.01 -7.24
CA HIS A 94 -14.41 -1.99 -7.46
C HIS A 94 -13.01 -2.54 -7.22
N SER A 95 -12.01 -1.96 -7.89
CA SER A 95 -10.60 -2.34 -7.74
C SER A 95 -9.69 -1.12 -7.67
N LEU A 96 -8.76 -1.13 -6.72
CA LEU A 96 -7.64 -0.21 -6.63
C LEU A 96 -6.35 -0.96 -6.97
N VAL A 97 -5.83 -0.69 -8.17
CA VAL A 97 -4.56 -1.26 -8.65
C VAL A 97 -3.43 -0.28 -8.43
N MET A 98 -2.34 -0.73 -7.82
CA MET A 98 -1.14 0.09 -7.63
C MET A 98 -0.05 -0.39 -8.55
N MET A 99 0.40 0.45 -9.46
CA MET A 99 1.58 0.17 -10.26
C MET A 99 2.78 0.85 -9.59
N ARG A 100 3.90 0.15 -9.45
CA ARG A 100 5.18 0.84 -9.24
C ARG A 100 5.59 1.40 -10.60
N SER A 101 5.58 2.73 -10.73
CA SER A 101 6.21 3.47 -11.82
C SER A 101 7.74 3.48 -11.65
#